data_AF-A0A351XFB5-F1
#
_entry.id   AF-A0A351XFB5-F1
#
_cell.length_a   1.000
_cell.length_b   1.000
_cell.length_c   1.000
_cell.angle_alpha   90.00
_cell.angle_beta   90.00
_cell.angle_gamma   90.00
#
_symmetry.space_group_name_H-M   'P 1'
#
loop_
_entity.id
_entity.type
_entity.pdbx_description
1 polymer ?
#
loop_
_entity_poly.entity_id
_entity_poly.type
_entity_poly.pdbx_seq_one_letter_code
_entity_poly.pdbx_strand_id
1 'polypeptide(L)' 'MSDITTADVRAELEAWLEENWDPDLTVLQWWQRLYEDRWSSPAMPVEAGGRGYGRDLTSEVSTVLAEANVVGPPTGL' A
#
# COMPACT_ATOMS: atom_id res chain seq x y z
N MET A 1 18.75 -5.87 12.91
CA MET A 1 17.56 -5.28 12.29
C MET A 1 16.86 -6.44 11.62
N SER A 2 15.70 -6.85 12.11
CA SER A 2 14.95 -7.92 11.46
C SER A 2 14.48 -7.39 10.11
N ASP A 3 14.85 -8.05 9.03
CA ASP A 3 14.32 -7.72 7.71
C ASP A 3 12.82 -8.04 7.71
N ILE A 4 12.00 -7.08 7.31
CA ILE A 4 10.56 -7.24 7.17
C ILE A 4 10.28 -8.26 6.06
N THR A 5 9.33 -9.18 6.28
CA THR A 5 8.95 -10.21 5.31
C THR A 5 7.69 -9.81 4.54
N THR A 6 7.37 -10.52 3.45
CA THR A 6 6.09 -10.35 2.74
C THR A 6 4.89 -10.65 3.65
N ALA A 7 5.02 -11.62 4.57
CA ALA A 7 3.96 -11.93 5.52
C ALA A 7 3.69 -10.77 6.50
N ASP A 8 4.74 -10.07 6.94
CA ASP A 8 4.60 -8.89 7.80
C ASP A 8 3.92 -7.74 7.03
N VAL A 9 4.34 -7.49 5.79
CA VAL A 9 3.72 -6.45 4.91
C VAL A 9 2.24 -6.75 4.66
N ARG A 10 1.91 -8.02 4.41
CA ARG A 10 0.52 -8.46 4.23
C ARG A 10 -0.31 -8.18 5.48
N ALA A 11 0.14 -8.63 6.64
CA ALA A 11 -0.59 -8.44 7.89
C ALA A 11 -0.78 -6.95 8.23
N GLU A 12 0.25 -6.13 8.01
CA GLU A 12 0.16 -4.67 8.19
C GLU A 12 -0.87 -4.04 7.24
N LEU A 13 -0.82 -4.40 5.95
CA LEU A 13 -1.69 -3.81 4.94
C LEU A 13 -3.14 -4.28 5.10
N GLU A 14 -3.39 -5.56 5.41
CA GLU A 14 -4.73 -6.08 5.67
C GLU A 14 -5.38 -5.35 6.86
N ALA A 15 -4.67 -5.21 7.98
CA ALA A 15 -5.16 -4.45 9.13
C ALA A 15 -5.42 -2.97 8.79
N TRP A 16 -4.51 -2.35 8.03
CA TRP A 16 -4.70 -0.97 7.59
C TRP A 16 -5.92 -0.81 6.67
N LEU A 17 -6.18 -1.78 5.79
CA LEU A 17 -7.35 -1.78 4.90
C LEU A 17 -8.66 -1.90 5.68
N GLU A 18 -8.72 -2.73 6.73
CA GLU A 18 -9.91 -2.85 7.58
C GLU A 18 -10.32 -1.50 8.21
N GLU A 19 -9.35 -0.65 8.53
CA GLU A 19 -9.58 0.65 9.15
C GLU A 19 -9.81 1.78 8.12
N ASN A 20 -9.24 1.67 6.91
CA ASN A 20 -9.13 2.79 5.98
C ASN A 20 -9.88 2.60 4.66
N TRP A 21 -10.29 1.39 4.30
CA TRP A 21 -11.07 1.16 3.09
C TRP A 21 -12.57 1.35 3.37
N ASP A 22 -13.22 2.11 2.50
CA ASP A 22 -14.67 2.31 2.52
C ASP A 22 -15.16 2.47 1.06
N PRO A 23 -16.09 1.63 0.58
CA PRO A 23 -16.57 1.69 -0.81
C PRO A 23 -17.31 2.98 -1.16
N ASP A 24 -17.76 3.77 -0.17
CA ASP A 24 -18.43 5.05 -0.39
C ASP A 24 -17.45 6.22 -0.56
N LEU A 25 -16.13 5.99 -0.41
CA LEU A 25 -15.11 7.00 -0.68
C LEU A 25 -15.05 7.34 -2.17
N THR A 26 -14.82 8.62 -2.44
CA THR A 26 -14.35 9.00 -3.77
C THR A 26 -12.95 8.43 -4.02
N VAL A 27 -12.63 8.11 -5.28
CA VAL A 27 -11.30 7.63 -5.67
C VAL A 27 -10.19 8.60 -5.23
N LEU A 28 -10.45 9.91 -5.25
CA LEU A 28 -9.51 10.92 -4.77
C LEU A 28 -9.22 10.77 -3.26
N GLN A 29 -10.25 10.63 -2.43
CA GLN A 29 -10.07 10.44 -0.99
C GLN A 29 -9.34 9.13 -0.70
N TRP A 30 -9.67 8.08 -1.45
CA TRP A 30 -9.00 6.80 -1.31
C TRP A 30 -7.50 6.89 -1.64
N TRP A 31 -7.15 7.51 -2.76
CA TRP A 31 -5.76 7.71 -3.14
C TRP A 31 -5.00 8.64 -2.19
N GLN A 32 -5.66 9.63 -1.59
CA GLN A 32 -5.06 10.45 -0.54
C GLN A 32 -4.64 9.60 0.67
N ARG A 33 -5.50 8.67 1.13
CA ARG A 33 -5.15 7.75 2.23
C ARG A 33 -3.96 6.86 1.88
N LEU A 34 -3.97 6.25 0.69
CA LEU A 34 -2.83 5.44 0.22
C LEU A 34 -1.53 6.25 0.16
N TYR A 35 -1.60 7.53 -0.21
CA TYR A 35 -0.43 8.41 -0.26
C TYR A 35 0.07 8.80 1.14
N GLU A 36 -0.84 9.21 2.03
CA GLU A 36 -0.51 9.64 3.40
C GLU A 36 0.21 8.51 4.17
N ASP A 37 -0.25 7.27 4.01
CA ASP A 37 0.33 6.08 4.64
C ASP A 37 1.34 5.33 3.75
N ARG A 38 1.78 5.98 2.66
CA ARG A 38 2.91 5.57 1.81
C ARG A 38 2.74 4.23 1.08
N TRP A 39 1.50 3.77 0.92
CA TRP A 39 1.14 2.59 0.13
C TRP A 39 1.11 2.86 -1.38
N SER A 40 1.09 4.14 -1.79
CA SER A 40 1.01 4.52 -3.20
C SER A 40 2.28 4.23 -4.00
N SER A 41 3.44 4.25 -3.37
CA SER A 41 4.74 4.04 -4.02
C SER A 41 5.74 3.38 -3.07
N PRO A 42 5.49 2.14 -2.61
CA PRO A 42 6.25 1.51 -1.54
C PRO A 42 7.74 1.30 -1.90
N ALA A 43 8.07 1.15 -3.19
CA ALA A 43 9.44 1.02 -3.68
C ALA A 43 10.28 2.31 -3.59
N MET A 44 9.64 3.48 -3.47
CA MET A 44 10.39 4.74 -3.34
C MET A 44 11.12 4.78 -2.00
N PRO A 45 12.27 5.47 -1.92
CA PRO A 45 12.95 5.68 -0.65
C PRO A 45 12.05 6.40 0.37
N VAL A 46 12.33 6.17 1.65
CA VAL A 46 11.55 6.73 2.78
C VAL A 46 11.60 8.27 2.76
N GLU A 47 12.76 8.84 2.42
CA GLU A 47 12.98 10.27 2.25
C GLU A 47 12.19 10.90 1.11
N ALA A 48 11.72 10.08 0.16
CA ALA A 48 10.89 10.50 -0.97
C ALA A 48 9.39 10.15 -0.77
N GLY A 49 9.00 9.78 0.45
CA GLY A 49 7.62 9.45 0.79
C GLY A 49 7.19 8.01 0.51
N GLY A 50 8.13 7.12 0.15
CA GLY A 50 7.84 5.69 0.04
C GLY A 50 8.14 4.92 1.33
N ARG A 51 8.24 3.59 1.19
CA ARG A 51 8.54 2.66 2.29
C ARG A 51 9.93 2.02 2.16
N GLY A 52 10.66 2.31 1.09
CA GLY A 52 11.98 1.73 0.82
C GLY A 52 11.94 0.23 0.54
N TYR A 53 10.79 -0.29 0.11
CA TYR A 53 10.56 -1.71 -0.06
C TYR A 53 11.31 -2.28 -1.27
N GLY A 54 11.82 -3.50 -1.10
CA GLY A 54 12.33 -4.33 -2.19
C GLY A 54 11.22 -4.77 -3.15
N ARG A 55 11.62 -5.48 -4.21
CA ARG A 55 10.71 -5.93 -5.28
C ARG A 55 9.63 -6.88 -4.77
N ASP A 56 10.01 -7.82 -3.91
CA ASP A 56 9.13 -8.80 -3.28
C ASP A 56 8.08 -8.14 -2.39
N LEU A 57 8.50 -7.26 -1.48
CA LEU A 57 7.60 -6.52 -0.60
C LEU A 57 6.67 -5.58 -1.39
N THR A 58 7.19 -4.91 -2.41
CA THR A 58 6.37 -4.07 -3.32
C THR A 58 5.33 -4.90 -4.06
N SER A 59 5.72 -6.08 -4.55
CA SER A 59 4.78 -6.99 -5.21
C SER A 59 3.68 -7.46 -4.26
N GLU A 60 4.02 -7.71 -3.00
CA GLU A 60 3.04 -8.14 -2.00
C GLU A 60 1.98 -7.07 -1.73
N VAL A 61 2.38 -5.78 -1.67
CA VAL A 61 1.42 -4.67 -1.56
C VAL A 61 0.42 -4.68 -2.72
N SER A 62 0.88 -4.83 -3.96
CA SER A 62 -0.01 -4.93 -5.13
C SER A 62 -0.93 -6.15 -5.05
N THR A 63 -0.42 -7.31 -4.62
CA THR A 63 -1.20 -8.53 -4.45
C THR A 63 -2.33 -8.34 -3.45
N VAL A 64 -2.02 -7.83 -2.25
CA VAL A 64 -3.01 -7.65 -1.18
C VAL A 64 -4.09 -6.64 -1.57
N LEU A 65 -3.73 -5.52 -2.20
CA LEU A 65 -4.73 -4.56 -2.72
C LEU A 65 -5.67 -5.21 -3.76
N ALA A 66 -5.13 -6.05 -4.64
CA ALA A 66 -5.93 -6.77 -5.63
C ALA A 66 -6.83 -7.84 -4.99
N GLU A 67 -6.32 -8.60 -4.03
CA GLU A 67 -7.08 -9.63 -3.29
C GLU A 67 -8.19 -9.01 -2.44
N ALA A 68 -7.96 -7.83 -1.86
CA ALA A 68 -8.96 -7.06 -1.14
C ALA A 68 -10.00 -6.41 -2.07
N ASN A 69 -9.83 -6.53 -3.40
CA ASN A 69 -10.70 -5.96 -4.42
C ASN A 69 -10.89 -4.44 -4.27
N VAL A 70 -9.82 -3.74 -3.89
CA VAL A 70 -9.79 -2.27 -3.76
C VAL A 70 -9.08 -1.64 -4.95
N VAL A 71 -9.34 -0.37 -5.21
CA VAL A 71 -8.70 0.35 -6.31
C VAL A 71 -7.21 0.56 -5.97
N GLY A 72 -6.29 0.13 -6.82
CA GLY A 72 -4.86 0.37 -6.61
C GLY A 72 -4.49 1.87 -6.69
N PRO A 73 -3.28 2.27 -6.25
CA PRO A 73 -2.80 3.63 -6.40
C PRO A 73 -2.67 4.02 -7.89
N PRO A 74 -2.65 5.31 -8.23
CA PRO A 74 -2.51 5.75 -9.61
C PRO A 74 -1.12 5.34 -10.14
N THR A 75 -1.08 4.47 -11.15
CA THR A 75 0.17 3.92 -11.71
C THR A 75 0.84 4.81 -12.75
N GLY A 76 0.45 6.09 -12.84
CA GLY A 76 0.87 7.00 -13.91
C GLY A 76 0.21 6.65 -15.27
N LEU A 77 0.33 7.57 -16.23
CA LEU A 77 0.01 7.37 -17.65
C LEU A 77 1.28 7.04 -18.42
#